data_AF-A0A1I0G0I5-F1
#
_entry.id   AF-A0A1I0G0I5-F1
#
_cell.length_a   1.000
_cell.length_b   1.000
_cell.length_c   1.000
_cell.angle_alpha   90.00
_cell.angle_beta   90.00
_cell.angle_gamma   90.00
#
_symmetry.space_group_name_H-M   'P 1'
#
loop_
_entity.id
_entity.type
_entity.pdbx_description
1 polymer ?
#
loop_
_entity_poly.entity_id
_entity_poly.type
_entity_poly.pdbx_seq_one_letter_code
_entity_poly.pdbx_strand_id
1 'polypeptide(L)'
;MSAVTLTPAAREALRDDEVVFFDWHVTGLCCADAGEFSVRPLRRSRLPKRARGLLPDMVYAHPTAWVHLAGAPVVIDCRPLWRWRRFTTDLPPDAGLRCCLGRPLYGSSHGR
;
A
#
# COMPACT_ATOMS: atom_id res chain seq x y z
N MET A 1 -4.17 -13.43 7.44
CA MET A 1 -5.23 -12.73 6.68
C MET A 1 -4.81 -11.28 6.57
N SER A 2 -4.68 -10.74 5.36
CA SER A 2 -4.35 -9.33 5.16
C SER A 2 -5.48 -8.46 5.71
N ALA A 3 -5.17 -7.56 6.64
CA ALA A 3 -6.15 -6.68 7.29
C ALA A 3 -6.13 -5.28 6.66
N VAL A 4 -5.96 -5.20 5.33
CA VAL A 4 -6.00 -3.93 4.63
C VAL A 4 -7.45 -3.45 4.60
N THR A 5 -7.68 -2.17 4.89
CA THR A 5 -9.02 -1.59 4.94
C THR A 5 -9.05 -0.28 4.17
N LEU A 6 -10.19 -0.01 3.54
CA LEU A 6 -10.47 1.27 2.88
C LEU A 6 -11.46 2.04 3.75
N THR A 7 -11.15 3.29 4.05
CA THR A 7 -12.12 4.22 4.65
C THR A 7 -13.32 4.42 3.71
N PRO A 8 -14.49 4.85 4.21
CA PRO A 8 -15.62 5.20 3.35
C PRO A 8 -15.24 6.22 2.27
N ALA A 9 -14.47 7.25 2.63
CA ALA A 9 -13.98 8.26 1.69
C ALA A 9 -13.10 7.66 0.58
N ALA A 10 -12.24 6.68 0.90
CA ALA A 10 -11.44 5.99 -0.11
C ALA A 10 -12.29 5.11 -1.03
N ARG A 11 -13.33 4.45 -0.51
CA ARG A 11 -14.25 3.61 -1.30
C ARG A 11 -15.08 4.46 -2.25
N GLU A 12 -15.68 5.54 -1.77
CA GLU A 12 -16.49 6.46 -2.56
C GLU A 12 -15.66 7.22 -3.60
N ALA A 13 -14.38 7.45 -3.30
CA ALA A 13 -13.48 8.09 -4.23
C ALA A 13 -13.06 7.17 -5.38
N LEU A 14 -13.17 5.84 -5.29
CA LEU A 14 -12.87 4.94 -6.40
C LEU A 14 -13.96 4.99 -7.47
N ARG A 15 -13.56 4.96 -8.73
CA ARG A 15 -14.48 4.74 -9.86
C ARG A 15 -14.74 3.25 -10.05
N ASP A 16 -15.83 2.91 -10.73
CA ASP A 16 -16.28 1.51 -10.94
C ASP A 16 -15.21 0.57 -11.54
N ASP A 17 -14.29 1.11 -12.36
CA ASP A 17 -13.21 0.34 -13.01
C ASP A 17 -11.85 0.50 -12.31
N GLU A 18 -11.79 1.24 -11.21
CA GLU A 18 -10.57 1.53 -10.46
C GLU A 18 -10.41 0.61 -9.25
N VAL A 19 -9.15 0.31 -8.95
CA VAL A 19 -8.70 -0.38 -7.75
C VAL A 19 -7.62 0.47 -7.09
N VAL A 20 -7.38 0.23 -5.80
CA VAL A 20 -6.20 0.78 -5.15
C VAL A 20 -5.01 -0.11 -5.45
N PHE A 21 -3.91 0.49 -5.91
CA PHE A 21 -2.67 -0.19 -6.17
C PHE A 21 -1.55 0.34 -5.26
N PHE A 22 -0.94 -0.57 -4.51
CA PHE A 22 0.31 -0.35 -3.79
C PHE A 22 1.49 -0.58 -4.73
N ASP A 23 2.22 0.49 -5.01
CA ASP A 23 3.47 0.43 -5.77
C ASP A 23 4.67 0.19 -4.86
N TRP A 24 5.78 -0.25 -5.45
CA TRP A 24 7.08 -0.35 -4.79
C TRP A 24 8.11 0.42 -5.60
N HIS A 25 8.55 1.56 -5.07
CA HIS A 25 9.56 2.38 -5.70
C HIS A 25 10.93 2.01 -5.16
N VAL A 26 11.77 1.37 -5.98
CA VAL A 26 13.16 1.09 -5.63
C VAL A 26 13.90 2.42 -5.48
N THR A 27 14.48 2.66 -4.30
CA THR A 27 15.17 3.91 -3.95
C THR A 27 16.67 3.85 -4.18
N GLY A 28 17.20 2.71 -4.65
CA GLY A 28 18.57 2.58 -5.13
C GLY A 28 19.66 2.67 -4.06
N LEU A 29 19.32 2.44 -2.79
CA LEU A 29 20.33 2.24 -1.74
C LEU A 29 21.09 0.93 -1.97
N CYS A 30 22.29 0.80 -1.38
CA CYS A 30 23.24 -0.31 -1.60
C CYS A 30 22.68 -1.73 -1.39
N CYS A 31 21.52 -1.86 -0.75
CA CYS A 31 20.73 -3.09 -0.69
C CYS A 31 19.75 -3.10 -1.87
N ALA A 32 19.93 -4.03 -2.82
CA ALA A 32 19.24 -4.06 -4.13
C ALA A 32 17.70 -4.08 -4.10
N ASP A 33 17.07 -4.16 -2.94
CA ASP A 33 15.61 -4.15 -2.78
C ASP A 33 15.12 -3.01 -1.89
N ALA A 34 15.99 -2.05 -1.53
CA ALA A 34 15.59 -0.85 -0.81
C ALA A 34 14.55 -0.07 -1.61
N GLY A 35 13.37 0.12 -1.05
CA GLY A 35 12.29 0.82 -1.72
C GLY A 35 11.27 1.38 -0.76
N GLU A 36 10.32 2.14 -1.30
CA GLU A 36 9.24 2.78 -0.55
C GLU A 36 7.88 2.48 -1.17
N PHE A 37 6.85 2.43 -0.32
CA PHE A 37 5.48 2.23 -0.74
C PHE A 37 4.91 3.52 -1.32
N SER A 38 4.08 3.38 -2.36
CA SER A 38 3.13 4.42 -2.72
C SER A 38 1.76 3.81 -2.95
N VAL A 39 0.71 4.62 -2.79
CA VAL A 39 -0.66 4.20 -3.02
C VAL A 39 -1.30 5.12 -4.05
N ARG A 40 -1.98 4.52 -5.03
CA ARG A 40 -2.66 5.27 -6.08
C ARG A 40 -3.86 4.50 -6.63
N PRO A 41 -4.88 5.21 -7.16
CA PRO A 41 -5.93 4.56 -7.93
C PRO A 41 -5.36 4.11 -9.28
N LEU A 42 -5.76 2.94 -9.73
CA LEU A 42 -5.37 2.38 -11.02
C LEU A 42 -6.57 1.65 -11.64
N ARG A 43 -6.80 1.85 -12.94
CA ARG A 43 -7.80 1.05 -13.65
C ARG A 43 -7.41 -0.43 -13.60
N ARG A 44 -8.38 -1.31 -13.33
CA ARG A 44 -8.16 -2.76 -13.23
C ARG A 44 -7.53 -3.34 -14.50
N SER A 45 -7.89 -2.82 -15.67
CA SER A 45 -7.31 -3.20 -16.97
C SER A 45 -5.84 -2.80 -17.15
N ARG A 46 -5.32 -1.89 -16.32
CA ARG A 46 -3.93 -1.43 -16.32
C ARG A 46 -3.08 -2.01 -15.19
N LEU A 47 -3.62 -2.99 -14.45
CA LEU A 47 -2.85 -3.68 -13.43
C LEU A 47 -1.62 -4.36 -14.06
N PRO A 48 -0.44 -4.25 -13.45
CA PRO A 48 0.71 -5.03 -13.87
C PRO A 48 0.38 -6.52 -13.86
N LYS A 49 0.88 -7.29 -14.83
CA LYS A 49 0.58 -8.74 -14.97
C LYS A 49 0.88 -9.55 -13.69
N ARG A 50 1.84 -9.10 -12.89
CA ARG A 50 2.28 -9.76 -11.64
C ARG A 50 1.65 -9.14 -10.38
N ALA A 51 0.73 -8.19 -10.51
CA ALA A 51 0.05 -7.59 -9.36
C ALA A 51 -0.64 -8.68 -8.54
N ARG A 52 -0.53 -8.58 -7.22
CA ARG A 52 -1.11 -9.53 -6.27
C ARG A 52 -2.27 -8.87 -5.54
N GLY A 53 -3.40 -9.57 -5.45
CA GLY A 53 -4.55 -9.10 -4.68
C GLY A 53 -4.27 -9.11 -3.17
N LEU A 54 -4.80 -8.12 -2.48
CA LEU A 54 -4.93 -8.06 -1.03
C LEU A 54 -6.44 -8.05 -0.72
N LEU A 55 -6.85 -8.60 0.43
CA LEU A 55 -8.22 -8.39 0.88
C LEU A 55 -8.33 -6.97 1.45
N PRO A 56 -9.40 -6.21 1.12
CA PRO A 56 -10.54 -6.57 0.25
C PRO A 56 -10.23 -6.51 -1.26
N ASP A 57 -11.04 -7.19 -2.10
CA ASP A 57 -10.90 -7.43 -3.56
C ASP A 57 -10.67 -6.21 -4.49
N MET A 58 -10.60 -5.01 -3.91
CA MET A 58 -10.32 -3.73 -4.55
C MET A 58 -8.89 -3.23 -4.31
N VAL A 59 -8.05 -4.00 -3.61
CA VAL A 59 -6.67 -3.64 -3.31
C VAL A 59 -5.71 -4.62 -3.97
N TYR A 60 -4.74 -4.09 -4.70
CA TYR A 60 -3.67 -4.85 -5.35
C TYR A 60 -2.33 -4.25 -4.97
N ALA A 61 -1.27 -5.05 -5.04
CA ALA A 61 0.08 -4.63 -4.73
C ALA A 61 1.09 -5.16 -5.76
N HIS A 62 2.16 -4.39 -5.97
CA HIS A 62 3.39 -4.90 -6.56
C HIS A 62 3.89 -6.13 -5.76
N PRO A 63 4.45 -7.19 -6.38
CA PRO A 63 4.91 -8.38 -5.67
C PRO A 63 5.76 -8.11 -4.43
N THR A 64 6.76 -7.23 -4.54
CA THR A 64 7.64 -6.86 -3.41
C THR A 64 6.86 -6.20 -2.28
N ALA A 65 5.99 -5.23 -2.59
CA ALA A 65 5.13 -4.60 -1.61
C ALA A 65 4.18 -5.63 -0.95
N TRP A 66 3.62 -6.54 -1.75
CA TRP A 66 2.68 -7.55 -1.27
C TRP A 66 3.25 -8.44 -0.16
N VAL A 67 4.53 -8.85 -0.27
CA VAL A 67 5.20 -9.68 0.77
C VAL A 67 5.13 -9.01 2.14
N HIS A 68 5.26 -7.68 2.18
CA HIS A 68 5.25 -6.91 3.41
C HIS A 68 3.83 -6.55 3.88
N LEU A 69 2.88 -6.44 2.96
CA LEU A 69 1.50 -6.00 3.25
C LEU A 69 0.54 -7.15 3.59
N ALA A 70 0.81 -8.38 3.14
CA ALA A 70 -0.12 -9.51 3.23
C ALA A 70 -0.55 -9.90 4.66
N GLY A 71 0.14 -9.41 5.70
CA GLY A 71 -0.23 -9.58 7.10
C GLY A 71 -0.39 -8.28 7.89
N ALA A 72 -0.27 -7.12 7.24
CA ALA A 72 -0.25 -5.83 7.92
C ALA A 72 -1.67 -5.23 8.01
N PRO A 73 -2.05 -4.66 9.18
CA PRO A 73 -3.29 -3.90 9.32
C PRO A 73 -3.12 -2.48 8.75
N VAL A 74 -3.34 -2.32 7.45
CA VAL A 74 -3.14 -1.02 6.77
C VAL A 74 -4.47 -0.35 6.50
N VAL A 75 -4.60 0.92 6.87
CA VAL A 75 -5.77 1.75 6.54
C VAL A 75 -5.44 2.64 5.35
N ILE A 76 -6.27 2.57 4.32
CA ILE A 76 -6.18 3.40 3.13
C ILE A 76 -7.27 4.45 3.20
N ASP A 77 -6.86 5.71 3.15
CA ASP A 77 -7.74 6.87 3.11
C ASP A 77 -7.61 7.63 1.78
N CYS A 78 -8.58 8.46 1.46
CA CYS A 78 -8.50 9.37 0.32
C CYS A 78 -8.81 10.79 0.76
N ARG A 79 -7.86 11.69 0.51
CA ARG A 79 -8.02 13.12 0.77
C ARG A 79 -8.28 13.86 -0.54
N PRO A 80 -9.38 14.63 -0.65
CA PRO A 80 -9.59 15.51 -1.79
C PRO A 80 -8.59 16.66 -1.71
N LEU A 81 -7.76 16.81 -2.74
CA LEU A 81 -6.82 17.92 -2.89
C LEU A 81 -7.25 18.77 -4.09
N TRP A 82 -8.16 19.72 -3.84
CA TRP A 82 -8.81 20.58 -4.82
C TRP A 82 -9.55 19.82 -5.94
N ARG A 83 -8.85 19.42 -7.01
CA ARG A 83 -9.39 18.59 -8.11
C ARG A 83 -8.83 17.18 -8.15
N TRP A 84 -7.89 16.85 -7.28
CA TRP A 84 -7.13 15.60 -7.31
C TRP A 84 -7.55 14.70 -6.14
N ARG A 85 -7.67 13.40 -6.40
CA ARG A 85 -7.94 12.38 -5.39
C ARG A 85 -6.60 11.82 -4.95
N ARG A 86 -6.15 12.17 -3.73
CA ARG A 86 -4.90 11.65 -3.19
C ARG A 86 -5.22 10.52 -2.23
N PHE A 87 -4.91 9.30 -2.64
CA PHE A 87 -4.93 8.14 -1.76
C PHE A 87 -3.71 8.19 -0.84
N THR A 88 -3.90 7.83 0.43
CA THR A 88 -2.88 7.84 1.47
C THR A 88 -3.03 6.60 2.36
N THR A 89 -1.99 6.24 3.08
CA THR A 89 -2.02 5.12 4.03
C THR A 89 -1.57 5.57 5.41
N ASP A 90 -1.92 4.80 6.44
CA ASP A 90 -1.41 4.95 7.81
C ASP A 90 -0.02 4.32 8.04
N LEU A 91 0.58 3.75 6.98
CA LEU A 91 1.96 3.27 7.04
C LEU A 91 2.91 4.39 7.48
N PRO A 92 3.92 4.08 8.30
CA PRO A 92 4.98 5.03 8.62
C PRO A 92 5.67 5.57 7.36
N PRO A 93 6.16 6.81 7.36
CA PRO A 93 6.91 7.38 6.24
C PRO A 93 8.19 6.61 5.86
N ASP A 94 8.72 5.80 6.79
CA ASP A 94 9.90 4.96 6.64
C ASP A 94 9.54 3.45 6.54
N ALA A 95 8.29 3.13 6.23
CA ALA A 95 7.79 1.75 6.15
C ALA A 95 8.62 0.88 5.20
N GLY A 96 8.95 1.40 4.01
CA GLY A 96 9.79 0.69 3.07
C GLY A 96 11.17 0.37 3.63
N LEU A 97 11.82 1.36 4.25
CA LEU A 97 13.11 1.18 4.92
C LEU A 97 13.03 0.14 6.06
N ARG A 98 11.97 0.17 6.86
CA ARG A 98 11.75 -0.82 7.94
C ARG A 98 11.65 -2.23 7.37
N CYS A 99 10.89 -2.42 6.29
CA CYS A 99 10.78 -3.71 5.61
C CYS A 99 12.15 -4.21 5.13
N CYS A 100 12.95 -3.35 4.51
CA CYS A 100 14.28 -3.71 4.02
C CYS A 100 15.26 -4.06 5.14
N LEU A 101 15.09 -3.48 6.33
CA LEU A 101 15.90 -3.77 7.52
C LEU A 101 15.34 -4.92 8.38
N GLY A 102 14.27 -5.60 7.95
CA GLY A 102 13.62 -6.64 8.73
C GLY A 102 12.96 -6.13 10.03
N ARG A 103 12.66 -4.84 10.11
CA ARG A 103 11.99 -4.21 11.25
C ARG A 103 10.46 -4.25 11.06
N PRO A 104 9.69 -4.33 12.16
CA PRO A 104 8.24 -4.34 12.06
C PRO A 104 7.73 -2.97 11.56
N LEU A 105 6.70 -3.01 10.71
CA LEU A 105 6.05 -1.81 10.17
C LEU A 105 5.49 -0.95 11.31
N TYR A 106 4.75 -1.58 12.22
CA TYR A 106 4.25 -0.95 13.43
C TYR A 106 5.23 -1.24 14.57
N GLY A 107 5.48 -0.26 15.44
CA GLY A 107 6.33 -0.47 16.60
C GLY A 107 5.88 -1.70 17.37
N SER A 108 6.81 -2.52 17.84
CA SER A 108 6.50 -3.69 18.64
C SER A 108 5.65 -3.25 19.82
N SER A 109 4.36 -3.59 19.83
CA SER A 109 3.54 -3.62 21.04
C SER A 109 3.96 -4.82 21.90
N HIS A 110 5.26 -4.92 22.17
CA HIS A 110 5.90 -5.81 23.13
C HIS A 110 6.77 -4.92 24.03
N GLY A 111 6.10 -3.99 24.73
CA GLY A 111 6.53 -3.61 26.05
C GLY A 111 5.94 -4.63 27.01
N ARG A 112 6.76 -5.57 27.46
CA ARG A 112 6.50 -6.34 28.67
C ARG A 112 7.69 -6.16 29.59
#